data_AF-A0A930MVS7-F1
#
_entry.id   AF-A0A930MVS7-F1
#
_cell.length_a   1.000
_cell.length_b   1.000
_cell.length_c   1.000
_cell.angle_alpha   90.00
_cell.angle_beta   90.00
_cell.angle_gamma   90.00
#
_symmetry.space_group_name_H-M   'P 1'
#
loop_
_entity.id
_entity.type
_entity.pdbx_description
1 polymer ?
#
loop_
_entity_poly.entity_id
_entity_poly.type
_entity_poly.pdbx_seq_one_letter_code
_entity_poly.pdbx_strand_id
1 'polypeptide(L)'
;MKINIFEITKRRISILGWSVGMGIVFLLIMLSESLGNNVDGDSYDILATNIAGDFKTELYGLVSFAFIVCSLLTMEQLRHALYKLNRFWLQLAQIVVMVLTVLGLLVGLVPAEMIDTDAVPGVDGTFLRFQVALPFYINIVISLSNLCLGIGLARCFGGRIRQYGIALAVLPVLSFLSGELYLYLYNNVGGLTLQTLSTYNTMILIFQTAIGIALLLLRNRTMKPIEEKEETY
;
A
#
# COMPACT_ATOMS: atom_id res chain seq x y z
N MET A 1 -11.06 -29.83 4.42
CA MET A 1 -10.76 -29.30 3.08
C MET A 1 -10.39 -27.84 3.23
N LYS A 2 -9.23 -27.36 2.74
CA LYS A 2 -8.86 -25.94 2.84
C LYS A 2 -9.59 -25.16 1.74
N ILE A 3 -10.13 -24.01 2.09
CA ILE A 3 -10.79 -23.12 1.13
C ILE A 3 -9.72 -22.54 0.20
N ASN A 4 -9.97 -22.63 -1.11
CA ASN A 4 -9.01 -22.22 -2.14
C ASN A 4 -9.30 -20.84 -2.74
N ILE A 5 -10.57 -20.41 -2.68
CA ILE A 5 -11.11 -19.16 -3.26
C ILE A 5 -12.29 -18.67 -2.39
N PHE A 6 -12.45 -17.36 -2.23
CA PHE A 6 -13.59 -16.75 -1.54
C PHE A 6 -14.77 -16.53 -2.47
N GLU A 7 -15.96 -16.94 -2.05
CA GLU A 7 -17.20 -16.71 -2.77
C GLU A 7 -17.92 -15.47 -2.24
N ILE A 8 -18.06 -14.48 -3.13
CA ILE A 8 -18.69 -13.18 -2.86
C ILE A 8 -19.79 -12.88 -3.88
N THR A 9 -20.67 -11.92 -3.55
CA THR A 9 -21.79 -11.55 -4.43
C THR A 9 -21.31 -10.89 -5.72
N LYS A 10 -22.08 -11.04 -6.81
CA LYS A 10 -21.78 -10.45 -8.13
C LYS A 10 -21.49 -8.94 -8.05
N ARG A 11 -22.26 -8.20 -7.24
CA ARG A 11 -22.04 -6.76 -7.01
C ARG A 11 -20.68 -6.45 -6.40
N ARG A 12 -20.23 -7.23 -5.40
CA ARG A 12 -18.94 -7.02 -4.72
C ARG A 12 -17.75 -7.30 -5.64
N ILE A 13 -17.91 -8.24 -6.58
CA ILE A 13 -16.88 -8.55 -7.59
C ILE A 13 -16.74 -7.42 -8.60
N SER A 14 -17.87 -6.84 -9.03
CA SER A 14 -17.83 -5.67 -9.89
C SER A 14 -17.07 -4.53 -9.21
N ILE A 15 -17.41 -4.22 -7.94
CA ILE A 15 -16.69 -3.20 -7.15
C ILE A 15 -15.20 -3.54 -7.02
N LEU A 16 -14.85 -4.80 -6.77
CA LEU A 16 -13.46 -5.26 -6.69
C LEU A 16 -12.72 -5.08 -8.04
N GLY A 17 -13.34 -5.46 -9.15
CA GLY A 17 -12.77 -5.32 -10.48
C GLY A 17 -12.50 -3.86 -10.84
N TRP A 18 -13.48 -2.98 -10.60
CA TRP A 18 -13.35 -1.55 -10.83
C TRP A 18 -12.28 -0.90 -9.93
N SER A 19 -12.27 -1.23 -8.63
CA SER A 19 -11.28 -0.69 -7.70
C SER A 19 -9.86 -1.16 -8.02
N VAL A 20 -9.67 -2.41 -8.46
CA VAL A 20 -8.37 -2.91 -8.92
C VAL A 20 -7.95 -2.22 -10.22
N GLY A 21 -8.86 -2.10 -11.19
CA GLY A 21 -8.57 -1.41 -12.45
C GLY A 21 -8.15 0.04 -12.25
N MET A 22 -8.96 0.81 -11.51
CA MET A 22 -8.65 2.21 -11.17
C MET A 22 -7.38 2.34 -10.33
N GLY A 23 -7.17 1.42 -9.37
CA GLY A 23 -5.94 1.40 -8.56
C GLY A 23 -4.68 1.21 -9.39
N ILE A 24 -4.71 0.37 -10.43
CA ILE A 24 -3.56 0.19 -11.35
C ILE A 24 -3.31 1.47 -12.16
N VAL A 25 -4.38 2.11 -12.68
CA VAL A 25 -4.26 3.37 -13.43
C VAL A 25 -3.63 4.45 -12.56
N PHE A 26 -4.09 4.62 -11.32
CA PHE A 26 -3.51 5.61 -10.40
C PHE A 26 -2.05 5.30 -10.07
N LEU A 27 -1.67 4.05 -9.80
CA LEU A 27 -0.26 3.69 -9.59
C LEU A 27 0.64 4.06 -10.78
N LEU A 28 0.16 3.89 -12.01
CA LEU A 28 0.92 4.25 -13.21
C LEU A 28 1.06 5.78 -13.36
N ILE A 29 0.02 6.54 -13.02
CA ILE A 29 0.10 8.00 -13.00
C ILE A 29 1.09 8.46 -11.92
N MET A 30 1.08 7.85 -10.74
CA MET A 30 2.05 8.15 -9.67
C MET A 30 3.48 7.81 -10.07
N LEU A 31 3.68 6.69 -10.79
CA LEU A 31 4.98 6.35 -11.36
C LEU A 31 5.43 7.41 -12.36
N SER A 32 4.55 7.83 -13.27
CA SER A 32 4.82 8.88 -14.26
C SER A 32 5.26 10.18 -13.61
N GLU A 33 4.52 10.66 -12.61
CA GLU A 33 4.86 11.86 -11.83
C GLU A 33 6.20 11.70 -11.11
N SER A 34 6.43 10.53 -10.48
CA SER A 34 7.67 10.24 -9.77
C SER A 34 8.90 10.12 -10.68
N LEU A 35 8.71 9.84 -11.97
CA LEU A 35 9.78 9.83 -12.97
C LEU A 35 10.05 11.22 -13.56
N GLY A 36 9.03 12.10 -13.59
CA GLY A 36 9.13 13.46 -14.11
C GLY A 36 9.83 14.44 -13.16
N ASN A 37 9.68 14.25 -11.84
CA ASN A 37 10.42 15.05 -10.85
C ASN A 37 11.84 14.51 -10.68
N ASN A 38 12.82 15.27 -11.20
CA ASN A 38 14.23 14.96 -11.06
C ASN A 38 14.65 14.91 -9.58
N VAL A 39 15.63 14.05 -9.32
CA VAL A 39 16.08 13.56 -8.02
C VAL A 39 16.58 14.68 -7.10
N ASP A 40 15.69 15.24 -6.29
CA ASP A 40 16.06 15.86 -5.02
C ASP A 40 15.80 14.83 -3.91
N GLY A 41 16.89 14.17 -3.50
CA GLY A 41 17.23 13.62 -2.18
C GLY A 41 16.26 12.84 -1.28
N ASP A 42 14.93 12.99 -1.37
CA ASP A 42 14.08 12.78 -0.18
C ASP A 42 12.94 11.77 -0.34
N SER A 43 12.91 10.95 -1.39
CA SER A 43 11.71 10.14 -1.67
C SER A 43 12.02 8.78 -2.31
N TYR A 44 12.29 7.81 -1.44
CA TYR A 44 12.84 6.52 -1.84
C TYR A 44 11.88 5.32 -1.75
N ASP A 45 10.59 5.56 -1.56
CA ASP A 45 9.65 4.44 -1.49
C ASP A 45 8.24 4.85 -1.88
N ILE A 46 7.80 4.54 -3.12
CA ILE A 46 6.41 4.83 -3.55
C ILE A 46 5.40 4.11 -2.64
N LEU A 47 5.73 2.93 -2.12
CA LEU A 47 4.81 2.16 -1.27
C LEU A 47 4.69 2.75 0.14
N ALA A 48 5.77 3.29 0.70
CA ALA A 48 5.75 3.96 2.00
C ALA A 48 5.35 5.45 1.93
N THR A 49 5.67 6.15 0.84
CA THR A 49 5.28 7.56 0.62
C THR A 49 3.79 7.71 0.35
N ASN A 50 3.14 6.69 -0.23
CA ASN A 50 1.69 6.68 -0.45
C ASN A 50 0.89 6.80 0.85
N ILE A 51 1.40 6.30 1.98
CA ILE A 51 0.71 6.38 3.28
C ILE A 51 1.11 7.66 4.04
N ALA A 52 2.23 8.27 3.67
CA ALA A 52 2.79 9.46 4.33
C ALA A 52 2.26 10.80 3.78
N GLY A 53 1.56 10.81 2.64
CA GLY A 53 1.03 12.04 2.03
C GLY A 53 2.08 13.12 1.77
N ASP A 54 3.26 12.69 1.33
CA ASP A 54 4.24 13.62 0.77
C ASP A 54 3.75 14.06 -0.62
N PHE A 55 2.85 15.04 -0.62
CA PHE A 55 2.24 15.59 -1.81
C PHE A 55 3.21 16.55 -2.51
N LYS A 56 4.24 15.98 -3.14
CA LYS A 56 5.24 16.72 -3.93
C LYS A 56 4.62 17.68 -4.94
N THR A 57 3.43 17.35 -5.45
CA THR A 57 2.59 18.19 -6.30
C THR A 57 1.12 17.99 -5.90
N GLU A 58 0.27 19.00 -6.09
CA GLU A 58 -1.18 18.89 -5.84
C GLU A 58 -1.82 17.71 -6.60
N LEU A 59 -1.33 17.46 -7.81
CA LEU A 59 -1.78 16.34 -8.65
C LEU A 59 -1.33 14.98 -8.10
N TYR A 60 -0.08 14.84 -7.66
CA TYR A 60 0.39 13.62 -7.00
C TYR A 60 -0.44 13.32 -5.75
N GLY A 61 -0.82 14.34 -4.98
CA GLY A 61 -1.66 14.14 -3.81
C GLY A 61 -3.08 13.70 -4.08
N LEU A 62 -3.72 14.28 -5.10
CA LEU A 62 -5.05 13.86 -5.51
C LEU A 62 -5.05 12.41 -6.01
N VAL A 63 -4.03 12.02 -6.79
CA VAL A 63 -3.91 10.65 -7.31
C VAL A 63 -3.57 9.67 -6.17
N SER A 64 -2.72 10.05 -5.23
CA SER A 64 -2.42 9.26 -4.02
C SER A 64 -3.68 8.97 -3.21
N PHE A 65 -4.49 10.02 -2.98
CA PHE A 65 -5.76 9.90 -2.28
C PHE A 65 -6.70 8.92 -3.00
N ALA A 66 -6.87 9.09 -4.32
CA ALA A 66 -7.72 8.23 -5.13
C ALA A 66 -7.26 6.76 -5.12
N PHE A 67 -5.94 6.54 -5.16
CA PHE A 67 -5.34 5.21 -5.04
C PHE A 67 -5.64 4.58 -3.67
N ILE A 68 -5.46 5.30 -2.57
CA ILE A 68 -5.73 4.79 -1.22
C ILE A 68 -7.20 4.42 -1.06
N VAL A 69 -8.12 5.26 -1.54
CA VAL A 69 -9.56 4.95 -1.53
C VAL A 69 -9.85 3.66 -2.31
N CYS A 70 -9.28 3.48 -3.50
CA CYS A 70 -9.41 2.24 -4.26
C CYS A 70 -8.84 1.04 -3.50
N SER A 71 -7.68 1.20 -2.86
CA SER A 71 -7.05 0.16 -2.05
C SER A 71 -7.93 -0.25 -0.87
N LEU A 72 -8.50 0.71 -0.15
CA LEU A 72 -9.45 0.48 0.95
C LEU A 72 -10.68 -0.30 0.49
N LEU A 73 -11.25 0.02 -0.68
CA LEU A 73 -12.38 -0.72 -1.24
C LEU A 73 -12.03 -2.19 -1.51
N THR A 74 -10.83 -2.47 -2.00
CA THR A 74 -10.38 -3.87 -2.20
C THR A 74 -10.11 -4.58 -0.87
N MET A 75 -9.56 -3.89 0.13
CA MET A 75 -9.33 -4.40 1.48
C MET A 75 -10.65 -4.73 2.19
N GLU A 76 -11.68 -3.92 1.98
CA GLU A 76 -13.00 -4.12 2.56
C GLU A 76 -13.66 -5.42 2.07
N GLN A 77 -13.48 -5.76 0.78
CA GLN A 77 -13.97 -7.05 0.26
C GLN A 77 -13.25 -8.24 0.92
N LEU A 78 -11.95 -8.10 1.19
CA LEU A 78 -11.18 -9.13 1.88
C LEU A 78 -11.62 -9.29 3.34
N ARG A 79 -11.83 -8.16 4.04
CA ARG A 79 -12.36 -8.15 5.42
C ARG A 79 -13.71 -8.87 5.49
N HIS A 80 -14.62 -8.56 4.55
CA HIS A 80 -15.93 -9.19 4.49
C HIS A 80 -15.85 -10.71 4.22
N ALA A 81 -14.96 -11.12 3.31
CA ALA A 81 -14.73 -12.54 3.05
C ALA A 81 -14.18 -13.29 4.28
N LEU A 82 -13.30 -12.66 5.05
CA LEU A 82 -12.75 -13.21 6.30
C LEU A 82 -13.81 -13.31 7.41
N TYR A 83 -14.70 -12.32 7.51
CA TYR A 83 -15.82 -12.32 8.45
C TYR A 83 -16.80 -13.47 8.16
N LYS A 84 -17.15 -13.70 6.89
CA LYS A 84 -18.03 -14.82 6.48
C LYS A 84 -17.48 -16.18 6.89
N LEU A 85 -16.15 -16.29 7.02
CA LEU A 85 -15.47 -17.52 7.42
C LEU A 85 -15.16 -17.61 8.92
N ASN A 86 -15.70 -16.68 9.70
CA ASN A 86 -15.57 -16.63 11.16
C ASN A 86 -14.11 -16.65 11.66
N ARG A 87 -13.17 -16.06 10.89
CA ARG A 87 -11.74 -15.97 11.24
C ARG A 87 -11.43 -14.61 11.87
N PHE A 88 -11.83 -14.45 13.13
CA PHE A 88 -11.72 -13.19 13.88
C PHE A 88 -10.30 -12.59 13.88
N TRP A 89 -9.26 -13.41 14.12
CA TRP A 89 -7.87 -12.93 14.16
C TRP A 89 -7.39 -12.31 12.85
N LEU A 90 -7.74 -12.91 11.71
CA LEU A 90 -7.37 -12.39 10.39
C LEU A 90 -8.18 -11.13 10.05
N GLN A 91 -9.45 -11.10 10.45
CA GLN A 91 -10.26 -9.92 10.27
C GLN A 91 -9.74 -8.73 11.10
N LEU A 92 -9.32 -8.97 12.35
CA LEU A 92 -8.76 -7.92 13.21
C LEU A 92 -7.51 -7.32 12.59
N ALA A 93 -6.57 -8.15 12.16
CA ALA A 93 -5.35 -7.65 11.52
C ALA A 93 -5.64 -6.88 10.22
N GLN A 94 -6.67 -7.28 9.45
CA GLN A 94 -7.10 -6.54 8.27
C GLN A 94 -7.70 -5.17 8.63
N ILE A 95 -8.48 -5.10 9.71
CA ILE A 95 -9.04 -3.84 10.22
C ILE A 95 -7.93 -2.91 10.69
N VAL A 96 -6.93 -3.42 11.40
CA VAL A 96 -5.77 -2.63 11.85
C VAL A 96 -5.06 -1.99 10.65
N VAL A 97 -4.79 -2.76 9.59
CA VAL A 97 -4.20 -2.21 8.36
C VAL A 97 -5.08 -1.12 7.76
N MET A 98 -6.40 -1.34 7.65
CA MET A 98 -7.31 -0.34 7.08
C MET A 98 -7.36 0.95 7.90
N VAL A 99 -7.44 0.85 9.23
CA VAL A 99 -7.45 2.02 10.12
C VAL A 99 -6.15 2.81 10.00
N LEU A 100 -5.00 2.11 9.99
CA LEU A 100 -3.70 2.75 9.85
C LEU A 100 -3.51 3.41 8.48
N THR A 101 -4.03 2.81 7.40
CA THR A 101 -4.00 3.44 6.07
C THR A 101 -4.86 4.69 5.99
N VAL A 102 -6.02 4.73 6.68
CA VAL A 102 -6.85 5.94 6.77
C VAL A 102 -6.15 7.00 7.62
N LEU A 103 -5.54 6.60 8.75
CA LEU A 103 -4.80 7.53 9.60
C LEU A 103 -3.62 8.15 8.87
N GLY A 104 -2.85 7.37 8.11
CA GLY A 104 -1.78 7.88 7.27
C GLY A 104 -2.28 8.88 6.23
N LEU A 105 -3.37 8.55 5.53
CA LEU A 105 -4.02 9.47 4.59
C LEU A 105 -4.46 10.78 5.27
N LEU A 106 -5.05 10.73 6.46
CA LEU A 106 -5.49 11.93 7.17
C LEU A 106 -4.33 12.83 7.58
N VAL A 107 -3.23 12.24 8.04
CA VAL A 107 -2.02 13.01 8.41
C VAL A 107 -1.34 13.58 7.16
N GLY A 108 -1.36 12.83 6.05
CA GLY A 108 -0.89 13.30 4.75
C GLY A 108 -1.66 14.50 4.21
N LEU A 109 -2.97 14.57 4.46
CA LEU A 109 -3.84 15.69 4.06
C LEU A 109 -3.60 17.00 4.82
N VAL A 110 -2.78 17.01 5.88
CA VAL A 110 -2.46 18.23 6.60
C VAL A 110 -1.29 18.93 5.88
N PRO A 111 -1.53 20.07 5.18
CA PRO A 111 -0.44 20.80 4.54
C PRO A 111 0.52 21.33 5.61
N ALA A 112 1.82 21.14 5.41
CA ALA A 112 2.86 21.58 6.34
C ALA A 112 2.82 23.10 6.57
N GLU A 113 2.33 23.86 5.59
CA GLU A 113 2.16 25.33 5.64
C GLU A 113 1.10 25.80 6.64
N MET A 114 0.18 24.93 7.08
CA MET A 114 -0.80 25.27 8.13
C MET A 114 -0.23 25.15 9.55
N ILE A 115 1.02 24.69 9.68
CA ILE A 115 1.71 24.58 10.97
C ILE A 115 2.47 25.89 11.19
N ASP A 116 1.74 26.89 11.65
CA ASP A 116 2.25 28.21 11.97
C ASP A 116 3.31 28.09 13.08
N THR A 117 4.59 28.17 12.70
CA THR A 117 5.75 28.07 13.61
C THR A 117 5.99 29.35 14.42
N ASP A 118 5.16 30.38 14.20
CA ASP A 118 5.44 31.73 14.69
C ASP A 118 4.49 32.14 15.84
N ALA A 119 3.55 31.27 16.23
CA ALA A 119 2.47 31.64 17.15
C ALA A 119 2.77 31.44 18.65
N VAL A 120 3.73 30.59 19.06
CA VAL A 120 4.02 30.35 20.51
C VAL A 120 5.49 29.98 20.76
N PRO A 121 6.30 30.85 21.39
CA PRO A 121 7.69 30.52 21.69
C PRO A 121 7.77 29.35 22.68
N GLY A 122 8.31 28.22 22.21
CA GLY A 122 8.52 27.00 23.02
C GLY A 122 7.63 25.80 22.69
N VAL A 123 6.72 25.92 21.71
CA VAL A 123 5.93 24.78 21.16
C VAL A 123 6.38 24.42 19.72
N ASP A 124 7.34 25.18 19.20
CA ASP A 124 7.79 25.15 17.81
C ASP A 124 8.40 23.79 17.44
N GLY A 125 7.71 23.09 16.54
CA GLY A 125 8.18 21.85 15.91
C GLY A 125 7.64 20.54 16.49
N THR A 126 6.82 20.53 17.55
CA THR A 126 6.30 19.27 18.13
C THR A 126 5.36 18.53 17.18
N PHE A 127 4.43 19.25 16.52
CA PHE A 127 3.48 18.67 15.57
C PHE A 127 4.14 18.34 14.22
N LEU A 128 5.06 19.18 13.73
CA LEU A 128 5.83 18.87 12.53
C LEU A 128 6.71 17.61 12.73
N ARG A 129 7.38 17.48 13.87
CA ARG A 129 8.13 16.26 14.23
C ARG A 129 7.22 15.03 14.32
N PHE A 130 6.01 15.21 14.84
CA PHE A 130 5.00 14.15 14.87
C PHE A 130 4.53 13.77 13.46
N GLN A 131 4.24 14.75 12.60
CA GLN A 131 3.84 14.54 11.21
C GLN A 131 4.92 13.83 10.39
N VAL A 132 6.19 14.18 10.59
CA VAL A 132 7.32 13.53 9.90
C VAL A 132 7.57 12.11 10.44
N ALA A 133 7.44 11.89 11.75
CA ALA A 133 7.74 10.58 12.37
C ALA A 133 6.57 9.58 12.27
N LEU A 134 5.32 10.03 12.25
CA LEU A 134 4.15 9.17 12.28
C LEU A 134 4.05 8.21 11.09
N PRO A 135 4.33 8.62 9.83
CA PRO A 135 4.32 7.71 8.69
C PRO A 135 5.28 6.54 8.85
N PHE A 136 6.46 6.78 9.44
CA PHE A 136 7.42 5.71 9.73
C PHE A 136 6.83 4.66 10.67
N TYR A 137 6.25 5.08 11.80
CA TYR A 137 5.60 4.16 12.74
C TYR A 137 4.40 3.44 12.13
N ILE A 138 3.56 4.15 11.37
CA ILE A 138 2.42 3.56 10.66
C ILE A 138 2.88 2.48 9.69
N ASN A 139 3.93 2.74 8.90
CA ASN A 139 4.47 1.79 7.93
C ASN A 139 5.04 0.54 8.59
N ILE A 140 5.68 0.66 9.75
CA ILE A 140 6.14 -0.50 10.53
C ILE A 140 4.95 -1.36 10.97
N VAL A 141 3.93 -0.75 11.57
CA VAL A 141 2.78 -1.50 12.11
C VAL A 141 1.95 -2.12 10.98
N ILE A 142 1.80 -1.43 9.85
CA ILE A 142 1.16 -1.97 8.65
C ILE A 142 1.96 -3.15 8.11
N SER A 143 3.29 -3.04 8.02
CA SER A 143 4.16 -4.12 7.53
C SER A 143 4.08 -5.36 8.43
N LEU A 144 4.12 -5.17 9.75
CA LEU A 144 3.99 -6.26 10.71
C LEU A 144 2.59 -6.90 10.65
N SER A 145 1.55 -6.08 10.54
CA SER A 145 0.16 -6.57 10.41
C SER A 145 -0.04 -7.34 9.11
N ASN A 146 0.52 -6.85 7.99
CA ASN A 146 0.54 -7.56 6.73
C ASN A 146 1.30 -8.88 6.86
N LEU A 147 2.48 -8.91 7.48
CA LEU A 147 3.22 -10.16 7.68
C LEU A 147 2.40 -11.19 8.47
N CYS A 148 1.74 -10.77 9.56
CA CYS A 148 0.83 -11.61 10.34
C CYS A 148 -0.36 -12.11 9.50
N LEU A 149 -0.99 -11.22 8.73
CA LEU A 149 -2.07 -11.58 7.80
C LEU A 149 -1.61 -12.57 6.74
N GLY A 150 -0.46 -12.33 6.13
CA GLY A 150 0.11 -13.15 5.08
C GLY A 150 0.42 -14.56 5.57
N ILE A 151 1.07 -14.69 6.72
CA ILE A 151 1.33 -15.99 7.37
C ILE A 151 0.01 -16.69 7.72
N GLY A 152 -0.94 -15.96 8.31
CA GLY A 152 -2.22 -16.52 8.71
C GLY A 152 -3.04 -17.00 7.50
N LEU A 153 -3.04 -16.25 6.40
CA LEU A 153 -3.65 -16.65 5.14
C LEU A 153 -2.95 -17.87 4.53
N ALA A 154 -1.61 -17.88 4.53
CA ALA A 154 -0.82 -18.97 3.96
C ALA A 154 -0.99 -20.29 4.72
N ARG A 155 -1.20 -20.24 6.04
CA ARG A 155 -1.42 -21.43 6.88
C ARG A 155 -2.88 -21.91 6.85
N CYS A 156 -3.85 -20.99 6.94
CA CYS A 156 -5.26 -21.34 7.08
C CYS A 156 -5.92 -21.75 5.76
N PHE A 157 -5.42 -21.28 4.61
CA PHE A 157 -6.05 -21.45 3.31
C PHE A 157 -5.19 -22.24 2.31
N GLY A 158 -5.82 -22.67 1.22
CA GLY A 158 -5.17 -23.34 0.09
C GLY A 158 -5.25 -22.49 -1.18
N GLY A 159 -4.71 -23.03 -2.28
CA GLY A 159 -4.86 -22.46 -3.61
C GLY A 159 -4.42 -20.99 -3.75
N ARG A 160 -5.28 -20.17 -4.35
CA ARG A 160 -5.00 -18.77 -4.70
C ARG A 160 -4.90 -17.87 -3.46
N ILE A 161 -5.68 -18.15 -2.42
CA ILE A 161 -5.62 -17.41 -1.16
C ILE A 161 -4.26 -17.61 -0.47
N ARG A 162 -3.72 -18.83 -0.50
CA ARG A 162 -2.39 -19.12 0.04
C ARG A 162 -1.29 -18.37 -0.73
N GLN A 163 -1.37 -18.32 -2.06
CA GLN A 163 -0.42 -17.57 -2.89
C GLN A 163 -0.44 -16.07 -2.54
N TYR A 164 -1.64 -15.51 -2.39
CA TYR A 164 -1.79 -14.12 -1.95
C TYR A 164 -1.22 -13.90 -0.54
N GLY A 165 -1.45 -14.83 0.41
CA GLY A 165 -0.86 -14.76 1.74
C GLY A 165 0.67 -14.77 1.74
N ILE A 166 1.30 -15.62 0.92
CA ILE A 166 2.76 -15.65 0.76
C ILE A 166 3.25 -14.34 0.13
N ALA A 167 2.61 -13.88 -0.94
CA ALA A 167 2.99 -12.64 -1.61
C ALA A 167 2.89 -11.43 -0.67
N LEU A 168 1.83 -11.38 0.15
CA LEU A 168 1.60 -10.30 1.11
C LEU A 168 2.62 -10.30 2.26
N ALA A 169 3.28 -11.43 2.55
CA ALA A 169 4.38 -11.49 3.51
C ALA A 169 5.75 -11.19 2.87
N VAL A 170 5.99 -11.66 1.64
CA VAL A 170 7.32 -11.59 0.99
C VAL A 170 7.54 -10.31 0.20
N LEU A 171 6.55 -9.88 -0.60
CA LEU A 171 6.74 -8.76 -1.51
C LEU A 171 6.98 -7.42 -0.80
N PRO A 172 6.32 -7.09 0.32
CA PRO A 172 6.65 -5.86 1.06
C PRO A 172 8.08 -5.85 1.60
N VAL A 173 8.61 -7.01 2.03
CA VAL A 173 10.00 -7.12 2.52
C VAL A 173 10.99 -6.90 1.37
N LEU A 174 10.71 -7.45 0.18
CA LEU A 174 11.52 -7.21 -1.02
C LEU A 174 11.49 -5.73 -1.44
N SER A 175 10.33 -5.08 -1.36
CA SER A 175 10.18 -3.64 -1.62
C SER A 175 11.05 -2.83 -0.67
N PHE A 176 10.97 -3.11 0.63
CA PHE A 176 11.78 -2.44 1.65
C PHE A 176 13.29 -2.63 1.41
N LEU A 177 13.73 -3.87 1.17
CA LEU A 177 15.14 -4.19 0.88
C LEU A 177 15.66 -3.45 -0.36
N SER A 178 14.80 -3.26 -1.38
CA SER A 178 15.20 -2.50 -2.58
C SER A 178 15.42 -1.02 -2.29
N GLY A 179 14.62 -0.40 -1.41
CA GLY A 179 14.82 0.99 -0.98
C GLY A 179 16.11 1.16 -0.15
N GLU A 180 16.38 0.24 0.77
CA GLU A 180 17.62 0.25 1.57
C GLU A 180 18.87 0.07 0.70
N LEU A 181 18.79 -0.72 -0.37
CA LEU A 181 19.89 -0.89 -1.32
C LEU A 181 20.22 0.43 -2.03
N TYR A 182 19.22 1.24 -2.37
CA TYR A 182 19.44 2.58 -2.90
C TYR A 182 20.12 3.49 -1.90
N LEU A 183 19.63 3.53 -0.65
CA LEU A 183 20.21 4.36 0.41
C LEU A 183 21.68 3.99 0.67
N TYR A 184 22.01 2.70 0.60
CA TYR A 184 23.39 2.24 0.70
C TYR A 184 24.25 2.75 -0.46
N LEU A 185 23.77 2.65 -1.71
CA LEU A 185 24.47 3.18 -2.89
C LEU A 185 24.67 4.70 -2.78
N TYR A 186 23.68 5.43 -2.28
CA TYR A 186 23.72 6.87 -2.14
C TYR A 186 24.74 7.35 -1.09
N ASN A 187 24.71 6.74 0.11
CA ASN A 187 25.48 7.23 1.25
C ASN A 187 26.88 6.62 1.38
N ASN A 188 27.05 5.36 0.96
CA ASN A 188 28.25 4.59 1.31
C ASN A 188 29.14 4.23 0.11
N VAL A 189 28.66 4.42 -1.13
CA VAL A 189 29.43 4.11 -2.33
C VAL A 189 29.93 5.42 -2.97
N GLY A 190 31.19 5.74 -2.72
CA GLY A 190 31.86 6.88 -3.34
C GLY A 190 32.11 6.67 -4.84
N GLY A 191 32.06 7.75 -5.61
CA GLY A 191 32.40 7.75 -7.05
C GLY A 191 31.25 7.42 -8.00
N LEU A 192 30.03 7.25 -7.49
CA LEU A 192 28.83 7.15 -8.32
C LEU A 192 28.47 8.51 -8.92
N THR A 193 28.19 8.52 -10.23
CA THR A 193 27.65 9.72 -10.88
C THR A 193 26.16 9.89 -10.56
N LEU A 194 25.66 11.11 -10.58
CA LEU A 194 24.23 11.41 -10.42
C LEU A 194 23.36 10.66 -11.44
N GLN A 195 23.88 10.43 -12.65
CA GLN A 195 23.18 9.70 -13.69
C GLN A 195 23.02 8.21 -13.36
N THR A 196 24.07 7.60 -12.80
CA THR A 196 24.02 6.20 -12.34
C THR A 196 23.03 6.03 -11.21
N LEU A 197 23.04 6.95 -10.24
CA LEU A 197 22.12 6.96 -9.12
C LEU A 197 20.66 7.15 -9.57
N SER A 198 20.39 8.08 -10.47
CA SER A 198 19.07 8.29 -11.06
C SER A 198 18.54 7.02 -11.75
N THR A 199 19.40 6.31 -12.48
CA THR A 199 19.04 5.04 -13.13
C THR A 199 18.61 3.98 -12.12
N TYR A 200 19.34 3.83 -11.01
CA TYR A 200 18.96 2.91 -9.94
C TYR A 200 17.66 3.32 -9.25
N ASN A 201 17.44 4.61 -9.03
CA ASN A 201 16.18 5.11 -8.48
C ASN A 201 15.01 4.72 -9.39
N THR A 202 15.10 5.00 -10.69
CA THR A 202 14.08 4.62 -11.68
C THR A 202 13.78 3.11 -11.66
N MET A 203 14.81 2.26 -11.62
CA MET A 203 14.62 0.81 -11.57
C MET A 203 13.87 0.37 -10.31
N ILE A 204 14.17 0.98 -9.16
CA ILE A 204 13.52 0.67 -7.88
C ILE A 204 12.06 1.13 -7.88
N LEU A 205 11.77 2.34 -8.38
CA LEU A 205 10.40 2.84 -8.51
C LEU A 205 9.54 1.93 -9.41
N ILE A 206 10.09 1.46 -10.54
CA ILE A 206 9.41 0.50 -11.42
C ILE A 206 9.20 -0.85 -10.70
N PHE A 207 10.18 -1.33 -9.93
CA PHE A 207 10.07 -2.57 -9.18
C PHE A 207 8.99 -2.50 -8.09
N GLN A 208 8.96 -1.43 -7.30
CA GLN A 208 7.98 -1.20 -6.24
C GLN A 208 6.55 -1.07 -6.80
N THR A 209 6.39 -0.37 -7.92
CA THR A 209 5.08 -0.26 -8.60
C THR A 209 4.61 -1.60 -9.16
N ALA A 210 5.51 -2.39 -9.74
CA ALA A 210 5.20 -3.75 -10.17
C ALA A 210 4.75 -4.65 -9.00
N ILE A 211 5.38 -4.53 -7.82
CA ILE A 211 4.95 -5.20 -6.60
C ILE A 211 3.53 -4.77 -6.19
N GLY A 212 3.24 -3.47 -6.19
CA GLY A 212 1.91 -2.94 -5.85
C GLY A 212 0.81 -3.49 -6.77
N ILE A 213 1.07 -3.49 -8.09
CA ILE A 213 0.16 -4.06 -9.10
C ILE A 213 -0.02 -5.57 -8.87
N ALA A 214 1.06 -6.30 -8.62
CA ALA A 214 1.01 -7.74 -8.37
C ALA A 214 0.13 -8.07 -7.15
N LEU A 215 0.25 -7.30 -6.05
CA LEU A 215 -0.57 -7.49 -4.86
C LEU A 215 -2.06 -7.25 -5.12
N LEU A 216 -2.42 -6.21 -5.88
CA LEU A 216 -3.81 -5.93 -6.27
C LEU A 216 -4.39 -7.05 -7.15
N LEU A 217 -3.63 -7.51 -8.14
CA LEU A 217 -4.06 -8.60 -9.02
C LEU A 217 -4.21 -9.93 -8.27
N LEU A 218 -3.27 -10.25 -7.38
CA LEU A 218 -3.34 -11.46 -6.56
C LEU A 218 -4.56 -11.40 -5.62
N ARG A 219 -4.85 -10.24 -5.02
CA ARG A 219 -6.06 -10.02 -4.22
C ARG A 219 -7.32 -10.29 -5.04
N ASN A 220 -7.42 -9.72 -6.24
CA ASN A 220 -8.57 -9.95 -7.14
C ASN A 220 -8.76 -11.44 -7.44
N ARG A 221 -7.67 -12.16 -7.70
CA ARG A 221 -7.70 -13.61 -7.99
C ARG A 221 -8.15 -14.48 -6.81
N THR A 222 -8.19 -13.96 -5.58
CA THR A 222 -8.68 -14.71 -4.42
C THR A 222 -10.20 -14.81 -4.36
N MET A 223 -10.94 -14.05 -5.16
CA MET A 223 -12.39 -13.94 -5.06
C MET A 223 -13.10 -14.41 -6.34
N LYS A 224 -14.30 -14.99 -6.19
CA LYS A 224 -15.16 -15.48 -7.28
C LYS A 224 -16.65 -15.23 -6.98
N PRO A 225 -17.51 -15.17 -8.01
CA PRO A 225 -18.95 -15.05 -7.83
C PRO A 225 -19.51 -16.31 -7.22
N ILE A 226 -20.46 -16.13 -6.31
CA ILE A 226 -21.37 -17.21 -5.92
C ILE A 226 -22.12 -17.61 -7.20
N GLU A 227 -21.97 -18.86 -7.62
CA GLU A 227 -22.79 -19.45 -8.68
C GLU A 227 -24.21 -19.53 -8.12
N GLU A 228 -25.13 -18.74 -8.68
CA GLU A 228 -26.56 -18.97 -8.48
C GLU A 228 -26.85 -20.34 -9.08
N LYS A 229 -27.28 -21.29 -8.26
CA LYS A 229 -27.87 -22.52 -8.80
C LYS A 229 -29.07 -22.07 -9.62
N GLU A 230 -29.00 -22.28 -10.94
CA GLU A 230 -30.19 -22.19 -11.79
C GLU A 230 -31.20 -23.19 -11.22
N GLU A 231 -32.24 -22.69 -10.55
CA GLU A 231 -33.44 -23.47 -10.30
C GLU A 231 -34.09 -23.70 -11.66
N THR A 232 -33.77 -24.83 -12.27
CA THR A 232 -34.53 -25.39 -13.40
C THR A 232 -35.93 -25.69 -12.88
N TYR A 233 -36.89 -24.83 -13.22
CA TYR A 233 -38.33 -25.10 -13.13
C TYR A 233 -38.80 -25.89 -14.36
#